data_AF-A0A924F9M7-F1
#
_entry.id   AF-A0A924F9M7-F1
#
_cell.length_a   1.000
_cell.length_b   1.000
_cell.length_c   1.000
_cell.angle_alpha   90.00
_cell.angle_beta   90.00
_cell.angle_gamma   90.00
#
_symmetry.space_group_name_H-M   'P 1'
#
loop_
_entity.id
_entity.type
_entity.pdbx_description
1 polymer ?
#
loop_
_entity_poly.entity_id
_entity_poly.type
_entity_poly.pdbx_seq_one_letter_code
_entity_poly.pdbx_strand_id
1 'polypeptide(L)' 'MNQLILNLKTGQLAIETVPVPQVGPGQVLIRSRRSLVSPGTERMLVAFGRGSLFSKAQQQPERVRQVFDK' A
#
# COMPACT_ATOMS: atom_id res chain seq x y z
N MET A 1 -2.43 0.00 -18.10
CA MET A 1 -1.13 0.22 -17.44
C MET A 1 -0.91 -0.89 -16.44
N ASN A 2 0.32 -1.40 -16.30
CA ASN A 2 0.60 -2.44 -15.31
C ASN A 2 0.79 -1.79 -13.94
N GLN A 3 0.16 -2.36 -12.91
CA GLN A 3 0.31 -1.93 -11.52
C GLN A 3 0.66 -3.13 -10.63
N LEU A 4 1.54 -2.91 -9.66
CA LEU A 4 1.79 -3.85 -8.58
C LEU A 4 0.82 -3.53 -7.44
N ILE A 5 -0.10 -4.46 -7.15
CA ILE A 5 -1.16 -4.30 -6.14
C ILE A 5 -0.85 -5.18 -4.94
N LEU A 6 -0.94 -4.61 -3.74
CA LEU A 6 -0.85 -5.33 -2.46
C LEU A 6 -2.22 -5.42 -1.81
N ASN A 7 -2.72 -6.65 -1.62
CA ASN A 7 -3.88 -6.89 -0.77
C ASN A 7 -3.45 -6.82 0.70
N LEU A 8 -3.84 -5.77 1.42
CA LEU A 8 -3.46 -5.57 2.83
C LEU A 8 -4.14 -6.54 3.81
N LYS A 9 -5.19 -7.27 3.40
CA LYS A 9 -5.85 -8.28 4.24
C LYS A 9 -5.13 -9.62 4.18
N THR A 10 -4.69 -10.02 2.98
CA THR A 10 -4.05 -11.34 2.74
C THR A 10 -2.53 -11.26 2.60
N GLY A 11 -1.99 -10.07 2.36
CA GLY A 11 -0.58 -9.84 2.03
C GLY A 11 -0.18 -10.40 0.65
N GLN A 12 -1.14 -10.66 -0.24
CA GLN A 12 -0.87 -11.10 -1.61
C GLN A 12 -0.47 -9.92 -2.49
N LEU A 13 0.56 -10.15 -3.32
CA LEU A 13 1.01 -9.23 -4.35
C LEU A 13 0.59 -9.75 -5.72
N ALA A 14 0.04 -8.89 -6.56
CA ALA A 14 -0.32 -9.20 -7.94
C ALA A 14 0.11 -8.08 -8.88
N ILE A 15 0.49 -8.42 -10.10
CA ILE A 15 0.62 -7.45 -11.18
C ILE A 15 -0.65 -7.51 -12.00
N GLU A 16 -1.35 -6.38 -12.10
CA GLU A 16 -2.59 -6.27 -12.85
C GLU A 16 -2.49 -5.22 -13.95
N THR A 17 -3.16 -5.48 -15.07
CA THR A 17 -3.33 -4.47 -16.12
C THR A 17 -4.61 -3.70 -15.84
N VAL A 18 -4.47 -2.43 -15.47
CA VAL A 18 -5.61 -1.55 -15.14
C VAL A 18 -5.81 -0.48 -16.21
N PRO A 19 -6.99 0.16 -16.28
CA PRO A 19 -7.23 1.29 -17.19
C PRO A 19 -6.23 2.43 -16.97
N VAL A 20 -5.95 3.17 -18.03
CA VAL A 20 -5.16 4.41 -17.90
C VAL A 20 -6.02 5.48 -17.23
N PRO A 21 -5.51 6.20 -16.21
CA PRO A 21 -6.28 7.23 -15.51
C PRO A 21 -6.74 8.36 -16.45
N GLN A 22 -7.96 8.86 -16.22
CA GLN A 22 -8.41 10.11 -16.83
C GLN A 22 -7.87 11.32 -16.07
N VAL A 23 -7.66 12.42 -16.77
CA VAL A 23 -7.09 13.66 -16.22
C VAL A 23 -8.13 14.77 -16.25
N GLY A 24 -8.29 15.45 -15.11
CA GLY A 24 -9.13 16.65 -14.98
C GLY A 24 -8.34 17.96 -15.03
N PRO A 25 -9.01 19.11 -14.85
CA PRO A 25 -8.36 20.41 -14.78
C PRO A 25 -7.26 20.47 -13.72
N GLY A 26 -6.08 20.99 -14.08
CA GLY A 26 -4.94 21.13 -13.16
C GLY A 26 -4.14 19.85 -12.90
N GLN A 27 -4.43 18.75 -13.60
CA GLN A 27 -3.72 17.48 -13.46
C GLN A 27 -2.87 17.16 -14.69
N VAL A 28 -1.87 16.30 -14.53
CA VAL A 28 -1.03 15.80 -15.63
C VAL A 28 -1.01 14.27 -15.63
N LEU A 29 -1.07 13.68 -16.83
CA LEU A 29 -0.89 12.23 -17.00
C LEU A 29 0.60 11.94 -17.25
N ILE A 30 1.21 11.17 -16.36
CA ILE A 30 2.64 10.81 -16.46
C ILE A 30 2.76 9.38 -16.96
N ARG A 31 3.50 9.19 -18.05
CA ARG A 31 3.89 7.87 -18.55
C ARG A 31 5.26 7.47 -17.99
N SER A 32 5.24 6.72 -16.89
CA SER A 32 6.44 6.12 -16.30
C SER A 32 7.07 5.10 -17.26
N ARG A 33 8.37 5.24 -17.55
CA ARG A 33 9.12 4.28 -18.39
C ARG A 33 9.83 3.19 -17.58
N ARG A 34 10.12 3.48 -16.31
CA ARG A 34 10.82 2.60 -15.38
C ARG A 34 10.24 2.80 -13.98
N SER A 35 10.27 1.73 -13.20
CA SER A 35 9.88 1.72 -11.79
C SER A 35 10.96 0.98 -11.02
N LEU A 36 11.17 1.37 -9.77
CA LEU A 36 12.08 0.71 -8.83
C LEU A 36 11.26 0.27 -7.63
N VAL A 37 11.63 -0.88 -7.08
CA VAL A 37 10.98 -1.51 -5.92
C VAL A 37 11.99 -1.51 -4.78
N SER A 38 11.61 -0.99 -3.62
CA SER A 38 12.46 -0.98 -2.45
C SER A 38 12.29 -2.30 -1.68
N PRO A 39 13.30 -3.17 -1.58
CA PRO A 39 13.12 -4.43 -0.86
C PRO A 39 12.74 -4.23 0.62
N GLY A 40 13.14 -3.12 1.23
CA GLY A 40 12.82 -2.82 2.63
C GLY A 40 11.36 -2.43 2.85
N THR A 41 10.86 -1.45 2.09
CA THR A 41 9.50 -0.92 2.25
C THR A 41 8.46 -1.96 1.87
N GLU A 42 8.69 -2.72 0.80
CA GLU A 42 7.76 -3.72 0.30
C GLU A 42 7.66 -4.91 1.25
N ARG A 43 8.80 -5.35 1.83
CA ARG A 43 8.78 -6.37 2.89
C ARG A 43 8.02 -5.89 4.13
N MET A 44 8.23 -4.63 4.54
CA MET A 44 7.51 -4.04 5.66
C MET A 44 6.00 -4.04 5.43
N LEU A 45 5.54 -3.60 4.25
CA LEU A 45 4.11 -3.56 3.92
C LEU A 45 3.47 -4.95 3.82
N VAL A 46 4.18 -5.93 3.23
CA VAL A 46 3.70 -7.32 3.16
C VAL A 46 3.63 -7.94 4.55
N ALA A 47 4.66 -7.76 5.38
CA ALA A 47 4.67 -8.25 6.76
C ALA A 47 3.56 -7.62 7.59
N PHE A 48 3.34 -6.31 7.44
CA PHE A 48 2.20 -5.63 8.04
C PHE A 48 0.88 -6.25 7.58
N GLY A 49 0.66 -6.44 6.27
CA GLY A 49 -0.57 -7.03 5.73
C GLY A 49 -0.88 -8.42 6.30
N ARG A 50 0.14 -9.28 6.41
CA ARG A 50 0.03 -10.64 6.97
C ARG A 50 -0.09 -10.71 8.50
N GLY A 51 0.20 -9.62 9.20
CA GLY A 51 0.10 -9.57 10.67
C GLY A 51 -1.33 -9.74 11.18
N SER A 52 -1.47 -10.37 12.34
CA SER A 52 -2.73 -10.39 13.09
C SER A 52 -3.09 -8.99 13.57
N LEU A 53 -4.35 -8.77 13.97
CA LEU A 53 -4.77 -7.49 14.56
C LEU A 53 -3.91 -7.11 15.76
N PHE A 54 -3.56 -8.09 16.60
CA PHE A 54 -2.70 -7.87 17.76
C PHE A 54 -1.28 -7.45 17.38
N SER A 55 -0.65 -8.13 16.41
CA SER A 55 0.69 -7.72 15.95
C SER A 55 0.66 -6.34 15.29
N LYS A 56 -0.40 -6.01 14.54
CA LYS A 56 -0.59 -4.68 13.94
C LYS A 56 -0.75 -3.61 15.01
N ALA A 57 -1.50 -3.89 16.07
CA ALA A 57 -1.67 -2.99 17.22
C ALA A 57 -0.34 -2.76 17.97
N GLN A 58 0.49 -3.79 18.14
CA GLN A 58 1.82 -3.64 18.73
C GLN A 58 2.79 -2.83 17.85
N GLN A 59 2.69 -2.95 16.53
CA GLN A 59 3.51 -2.18 15.59
C GLN A 59 3.10 -0.71 15.50
N GLN A 60 1.84 -0.38 15.82
CA GLN A 60 1.27 0.98 15.76
C GLN A 60 0.51 1.32 17.06
N PRO A 61 1.19 1.34 18.22
CA PRO A 61 0.56 1.56 19.52
C PRO A 61 -0.07 2.96 19.65
N GLU A 62 0.46 3.96 18.94
CA GLU A 62 -0.09 5.30 18.86
C GLU A 62 -1.50 5.32 18.25
N ARG A 63 -1.77 4.47 17.25
CA ARG A 63 -3.11 4.36 16.66
C ARG A 63 -4.10 3.70 17.62
N VAL A 64 -3.61 2.80 18.48
CA VAL A 64 -4.43 2.21 19.55
C VAL A 64 -4.81 3.28 20.57
N ARG A 65 -3.86 4.12 20.99
CA ARG A 65 -4.11 5.23 21.93
C ARG A 65 -5.13 6.24 21.40
N GLN A 66 -5.08 6.59 20.11
CA GLN A 66 -6.06 7.47 19.47
C GLN A 66 -7.52 6.99 19.58
N VAL A 67 -7.76 5.70 19.78
CA VAL A 67 -9.11 5.17 20.01
C VAL A 67 -9.61 5.53 21.41
N PHE A 68 -8.70 5.59 22.38
CA PHE A 68 -9.00 5.90 23.79
C PHE A 68 -8.91 7.40 24.11
N ASP A 69 -8.20 8.18 23.30
CA ASP A 69 -8.12 9.65 23.40
C ASP A 69 -9.36 10.37 22.80
N LYS A 70 -10.51 9.69 22.76
CA LYS A 70 -11.83 10.23 22.41
C LYS A 70 -12.67 10.42 23.67
#